data_AF-A0A254Q783-F1
#
_entry.id   AF-A0A254Q783-F1
#
_cell.length_a   1.000
_cell.length_b   1.000
_cell.length_c   1.000
_cell.angle_alpha   90.00
_cell.angle_beta   90.00
_cell.angle_gamma   90.00
#
_symmetry.space_group_name_H-M   'P 1'
#
loop_
_entity.id
_entity.type
_entity.pdbx_description
1 polymer ?
#
loop_
_entity_poly.entity_id
_entity_poly.type
_entity_poly.pdbx_seq_one_letter_code
_entity_poly.pdbx_strand_id
1 'polypeptide(L)'
;MPGIVNPKGPGKSKPRIRPSMFKDRVNPVDYMKYDTRFSCEDCTHFDETKTLCTIGYDTSHHLKATQNHQYELAGNMAFCRFIEIV
;
A
#
# COMPACT_ATOMS: atom_id res chain seq x y z
N MET A 1 15.62 6.31 -23.57
CA MET A 1 15.14 5.91 -22.22
C MET A 1 15.14 4.38 -22.19
N PRO A 2 16.08 3.70 -21.50
CA PRO A 2 16.05 2.25 -21.48
C PRO A 2 14.98 1.80 -20.49
N GLY A 3 13.94 1.14 -21.02
CA GLY A 3 12.89 0.52 -20.23
C GLY A 3 13.45 -0.56 -19.32
N ILE A 4 12.75 -0.81 -18.22
CA ILE A 4 13.08 -1.84 -17.23
C ILE A 4 13.12 -3.20 -17.94
N VAL A 5 14.33 -3.71 -18.18
CA VAL A 5 14.55 -5.03 -18.80
C VAL A 5 14.17 -6.10 -17.78
N ASN A 6 13.15 -6.88 -18.10
CA ASN A 6 12.78 -8.07 -17.34
C ASN A 6 13.89 -9.12 -17.52
N PRO A 7 14.60 -9.56 -16.46
CA PRO A 7 15.73 -10.50 -16.58
C PRO A 7 15.32 -11.93 -16.94
N LYS A 8 14.02 -12.18 -17.11
CA LYS A 8 13.45 -13.48 -17.44
C LYS A 8 12.84 -13.39 -18.84
N GLY A 9 13.44 -14.12 -19.79
CA GLY A 9 13.11 -14.11 -21.22
C GLY A 9 11.63 -14.32 -21.58
N PRO A 10 11.29 -14.23 -22.88
CA PRO A 10 9.90 -14.23 -23.35
C PRO A 10 9.19 -15.51 -22.91
N GLY A 11 8.05 -15.36 -22.21
CA GLY A 11 7.24 -16.47 -21.69
C GLY A 11 7.32 -16.73 -20.18
N LYS A 12 8.14 -15.98 -19.43
CA LYS A 12 8.23 -16.14 -17.97
C LYS A 12 7.24 -15.24 -17.23
N SER A 13 6.65 -15.77 -16.16
CA SER A 13 5.70 -15.07 -15.29
C SER A 13 6.29 -13.75 -14.79
N LYS A 14 5.45 -12.70 -14.72
CA LYS A 14 5.83 -11.39 -14.16
C LYS A 14 6.50 -11.57 -12.79
N PRO A 15 7.48 -10.72 -12.41
CA PRO A 15 8.09 -10.76 -11.09
C PRO A 15 6.99 -10.77 -10.03
N ARG A 16 7.07 -11.72 -9.08
CA ARG A 16 6.10 -11.82 -8.00
C ARG A 16 6.14 -10.49 -7.24
N ILE A 17 5.00 -9.80 -7.18
CA ILE A 17 4.84 -8.60 -6.34
C ILE A 17 5.34 -8.99 -4.95
N ARG A 18 6.29 -8.20 -4.42
CA ARG A 18 6.96 -8.53 -3.16
C ARG A 18 5.88 -8.70 -2.08
N PRO A 19 5.90 -9.78 -1.27
CA PRO A 19 4.91 -10.00 -0.24
C PRO A 19 5.17 -9.04 0.91
N SER A 20 4.61 -7.84 0.84
CA SER A 20 4.63 -6.87 1.94
C SER A 20 3.26 -6.66 2.58
N MET A 21 2.22 -7.29 2.02
CA MET A 21 0.84 -6.88 2.23
C MET A 21 0.13 -7.87 3.13
N PHE A 22 0.30 -7.67 4.42
CA PHE A 22 -0.54 -8.33 5.42
C PHE A 22 -1.71 -7.41 5.74
N LYS A 23 -2.93 -7.91 5.56
CA LYS A 23 -4.14 -7.20 5.97
C LYS A 23 -4.36 -7.50 7.45
N ASP A 24 -4.34 -6.46 8.28
CA ASP A 24 -4.63 -6.56 9.69
C ASP A 24 -6.11 -6.23 9.93
N ARG A 25 -6.73 -6.90 10.91
CA ARG A 25 -8.08 -6.55 11.34
C ARG A 25 -8.05 -5.24 12.09
N VAL A 26 -9.04 -4.40 11.84
CA VAL A 26 -9.19 -3.11 12.49
C VAL A 26 -10.41 -3.15 13.41
N ASN A 27 -10.24 -2.70 14.65
CA ASN A 27 -11.33 -2.57 15.59
C ASN A 27 -12.20 -1.35 15.19
N PRO A 28 -13.52 -1.50 14.99
CA PRO A 28 -14.36 -0.39 14.60
C PRO A 28 -14.44 0.75 15.60
N VAL A 29 -14.33 0.45 16.89
CA VAL A 29 -14.35 1.47 17.94
C VAL A 29 -13.11 2.36 17.81
N ASP A 30 -11.94 1.76 17.59
CA ASP A 30 -10.69 2.48 17.45
C ASP A 30 -10.65 3.28 16.15
N TYR A 31 -11.15 2.70 15.05
CA TYR A 31 -11.25 3.37 13.76
C TYR A 31 -12.10 4.65 13.80
N MET A 32 -13.20 4.65 14.58
CA MET A 32 -14.08 5.81 14.72
C MET A 32 -13.55 6.84 15.73
N LYS A 33 -12.77 6.38 16.71
CA LYS A 33 -12.30 7.19 17.83
C LYS A 33 -11.00 7.94 17.51
N TYR A 34 -10.10 7.31 16.76
CA TYR A 34 -8.77 7.83 16.48
C TYR A 34 -8.69 8.28 15.03
N ASP A 35 -8.15 9.48 14.80
CA ASP A 35 -7.77 9.93 13.46
C ASP A 35 -6.47 9.25 13.04
N THR A 36 -6.61 8.04 12.52
CA THR A 36 -5.48 7.18 12.21
C THR A 36 -5.02 7.38 10.78
N ARG A 37 -3.80 7.90 10.62
CA ARG A 37 -3.11 7.93 9.34
C ARG A 37 -2.62 6.53 9.00
N PHE A 38 -3.24 5.91 8.00
CA PHE A 38 -2.96 4.54 7.56
C PHE A 38 -2.71 4.43 6.06
N SER A 39 -2.80 5.55 5.35
CA SER A 39 -2.74 5.59 3.89
C SER A 39 -1.39 6.11 3.42
N CYS A 40 -0.98 5.72 2.21
CA CYS A 40 0.21 6.28 1.58
C CYS A 40 0.10 7.81 1.40
N GLU A 41 -1.10 8.34 1.16
CA GLU A 41 -1.36 9.78 1.07
C GLU A 41 -0.97 10.54 2.35
N ASP A 42 -0.92 9.87 3.49
CA ASP A 42 -0.52 10.45 4.77
C ASP A 42 0.96 10.18 5.11
N CYS A 43 1.72 9.57 4.19
CA CYS A 43 3.10 9.11 4.42
C CYS A 43 4.12 9.99 3.70
N THR A 44 5.21 10.33 4.38
CA THR A 44 6.33 11.12 3.83
C THR A 44 7.02 10.47 2.64
N HIS A 45 6.91 9.15 2.51
CA HIS A 45 7.51 8.39 1.42
C HIS A 45 6.65 8.28 0.17
N PHE A 46 5.45 8.86 0.17
CA PHE A 46 4.57 8.83 -0.98
C PHE A 46 4.85 9.98 -1.95
N ASP A 47 5.19 9.64 -3.19
CA ASP A 47 5.24 10.59 -4.30
C ASP A 47 3.84 10.67 -4.91
N GLU A 48 3.07 11.69 -4.52
CA GLU A 48 1.70 11.92 -5.02
C GLU A 48 1.66 12.09 -6.55
N THR A 49 2.69 12.71 -7.13
CA THR A 49 2.74 13.01 -8.57
C THR A 49 2.86 11.74 -9.39
N LYS A 50 3.64 10.77 -8.90
CA LYS A 50 3.83 9.47 -9.57
C LYS A 50 2.94 8.36 -9.02
N THR A 51 2.24 8.60 -7.91
CA THR A 51 1.48 7.60 -7.15
C THR A 51 2.36 6.40 -6.75
N LEU A 52 3.58 6.67 -6.29
CA LEU A 52 4.59 5.65 -5.96
C LEU A 52 5.13 5.81 -4.54
N CYS A 53 5.48 4.69 -3.91
CA CYS A 53 6.21 4.68 -2.65
C CYS A 53 7.72 4.75 -2.96
N THR A 54 8.41 5.74 -2.42
CA THR A 54 9.86 5.93 -2.60
C THR A 54 10.70 4.79 -2.00
N ILE A 55 10.15 4.02 -1.05
CA ILE A 55 10.77 2.80 -0.49
C ILE A 55 10.63 1.60 -1.45
N GLY A 56 9.75 1.69 -2.45
CA GLY A 56 9.51 0.62 -3.43
C GLY A 56 8.40 -0.35 -3.07
N TYR A 57 7.50 0.03 -2.15
CA TYR A 57 6.28 -0.71 -1.87
C TYR A 57 5.17 -0.43 -2.89
N ASP A 58 4.25 -1.39 -3.02
CA ASP A 58 3.06 -1.22 -3.84
C ASP A 58 2.06 -0.30 -3.13
N THR A 59 1.77 0.85 -3.75
CA THR A 59 0.87 1.88 -3.22
C THR A 59 -0.60 1.53 -3.42
N SER A 60 -0.93 0.68 -4.38
CA SER A 60 -2.33 0.42 -4.79
C SER A 60 -3.23 -0.01 -3.63
N HIS A 61 -2.68 -0.80 -2.71
CA HIS A 61 -3.38 -1.30 -1.53
C HIS A 61 -3.36 -0.35 -0.32
N HIS A 62 -2.58 0.73 -0.39
CA HIS A 62 -2.40 1.70 0.70
C HIS A 62 -3.01 3.07 0.37
N LEU A 63 -3.57 3.27 -0.83
CA LEU A 63 -4.32 4.48 -1.14
C LEU A 63 -5.55 4.58 -0.24
N LYS A 64 -5.93 5.80 0.13
CA LYS A 64 -6.99 6.04 1.11
C LYS A 64 -8.32 5.49 0.64
N ALA A 65 -8.64 5.70 -0.63
CA ALA A 65 -9.83 5.14 -1.26
C ALA A 65 -9.86 3.61 -1.17
N THR A 66 -8.73 2.94 -1.45
CA THR A 66 -8.63 1.47 -1.36
C THR A 66 -8.76 0.98 0.08
N GLN A 67 -8.11 1.64 1.03
CA GLN A 67 -8.14 1.28 2.46
C GLN A 67 -9.54 1.41 3.05
N ASN A 68 -10.21 2.54 2.78
CA ASN A 68 -11.58 2.77 3.24
C ASN A 68 -12.53 1.73 2.66
N HIS A 69 -12.46 1.50 1.35
CA HIS A 69 -13.31 0.50 0.70
C HIS A 69 -13.07 -0.92 1.26
N GLN A 70 -11.81 -1.28 1.49
CA GLN A 70 -11.45 -2.58 2.05
C GLN A 70 -11.95 -2.74 3.48
N TYR A 71 -11.85 -1.69 4.30
CA TYR A 71 -12.35 -1.69 5.66
C TYR A 71 -13.88 -1.76 5.73
N GLU A 72 -14.57 -0.98 4.89
CA GLU A 72 -16.03 -1.03 4.78
C GLU A 72 -16.54 -2.42 4.40
N LEU A 73 -15.84 -3.12 3.51
CA LEU A 73 -16.24 -4.46 3.05
C LEU A 73 -15.85 -5.59 4.01
N ALA A 74 -14.68 -5.53 4.62
CA ALA A 74 -14.08 -6.68 5.30
C ALA A 74 -13.56 -6.40 6.73
N GLY A 75 -13.62 -5.16 7.19
CA GLY A 75 -13.11 -4.75 8.51
C GLY A 75 -11.60 -4.95 8.66
N ASN A 76 -10.85 -4.94 7.56
CA ASN A 76 -9.40 -5.08 7.55
C ASN A 76 -8.74 -4.02 6.66
N MET A 77 -7.49 -3.70 6.97
CA MET A 77 -6.68 -2.70 6.25
C MET A 77 -5.27 -3.23 6.01
N ALA A 78 -4.66 -2.79 4.92
CA ALA A 78 -3.28 -3.16 4.58
C ALA A 78 -2.30 -2.14 5.15
N PHE A 79 -1.80 -2.35 6.37
CA PHE A 79 -0.89 -1.37 6.96
C PHE A 79 0.52 -1.46 6.37
N CYS A 80 1.11 -0.30 6.11
CA CYS A 80 2.53 -0.21 5.82
C CYS A 80 3.31 -0.69 7.05
N ARG A 81 4.22 -1.66 6.86
CA ARG A 81 5.10 -2.13 7.94
C ARG A 81 6.26 -1.18 8.23
N PHE A 82 6.50 -0.22 7.34
CA PHE A 82 7.34 0.93 7.61
C PHE A 82 6.45 2.03 8.18
N ILE A 83 6.47 2.16 9.50
CA ILE A 83 5.64 3.07 10.30
C ILE A 83 6.25 4.49 10.26
N GLU A 84 6.53 5.00 9.07
CA GLU A 84 6.79 6.43 8.85
C GLU A 84 5.50 7.09 8.36
N ILE A 85 4.46 7.02 9.18
CA ILE A 85 3.23 7.77 8.95
C ILE A 85 3.25 8.95 9.94
N VAL A 86 3.40 10.15 9.41
CA VAL A 86 3.57 11.42 10.16
C VAL A 86 2.30 12.22 10.06
#